data_AF-A0A9E5K647-F1
#
_entry.id   AF-A0A9E5K647-F1
#
_cell.length_a   1.000
_cell.length_b   1.000
_cell.length_c   1.000
_cell.angle_alpha   90.00
_cell.angle_beta   90.00
_cell.angle_gamma   90.00
#
_symmetry.space_group_name_H-M   'P 1'
#
loop_
_entity.id
_entity.type
_entity.pdbx_description
1 polymer ?
#
loop_
_entity_poly.entity_id
_entity_poly.type
_entity_poly.pdbx_seq_one_letter_code
_entity_poly.pdbx_strand_id
1 'polypeptide(L)' 'MDYQGEEMKIGFNSRYLIDAVSSIEGDSVILELKGKQNPGVIRACTGDNHTSVVMPMRI' A
#
# COMPACT_ATOMS: atom_id res chain seq x y z
N MET A 1 -0.31 -0.28 -14.54
CA MET A 1 -1.15 -0.39 -13.33
C MET A 1 -1.86 -1.72 -13.46
N ASP A 2 -1.17 -2.78 -13.06
CA ASP A 2 -1.61 -4.15 -13.25
C ASP A 2 -2.29 -4.60 -11.96
N TYR A 3 -3.60 -4.42 -11.88
CA TYR A 3 -4.40 -4.90 -10.76
C TYR A 3 -4.91 -6.30 -11.07
N GLN A 4 -4.44 -7.30 -10.31
CA GLN A 4 -4.90 -8.67 -10.39
C GLN A 4 -5.72 -8.99 -9.15
N GLY A 5 -7.04 -8.87 -9.25
CA GLY A 5 -7.96 -9.10 -8.13
C GLY A 5 -9.39 -8.71 -8.43
N GLU A 6 -10.31 -9.07 -7.52
CA GLU A 6 -11.70 -8.62 -7.58
C GLU A 6 -11.82 -7.14 -7.19
N GLU A 7 -12.81 -6.45 -7.75
CA GLU A 7 -13.09 -5.07 -7.39
C GLU A 7 -13.40 -4.96 -5.89
N MET A 8 -12.58 -4.20 -5.16
CA MET A 8 -12.77 -3.96 -3.74
C MET A 8 -12.67 -2.48 -3.39
N LYS A 9 -13.49 -2.08 -2.41
CA LYS A 9 -13.45 -0.74 -1.81
C LYS A 9 -12.90 -0.84 -0.39
N ILE A 10 -11.78 -0.16 -0.14
CA ILE A 10 -11.13 -0.04 1.17
C ILE A 10 -10.86 1.45 1.43
N GLY A 11 -11.14 1.89 2.66
CA GLY A 11 -10.71 3.20 3.13
C GLY A 11 -9.34 3.12 3.79
N PHE A 12 -8.43 4.00 3.40
CA PHE A 12 -7.16 4.21 4.09
C PHE A 12 -7.04 5.67 4.51
N ASN A 13 -6.25 5.93 5.55
CA ASN A 13 -5.84 7.29 5.84
C ASN A 13 -4.88 7.77 4.75
N SER A 14 -5.25 8.81 4.02
CA SER A 14 -4.42 9.36 2.95
C SER A 14 -3.05 9.84 3.43
N ARG A 15 -2.97 10.37 4.67
CA ARG A 15 -1.70 10.83 5.24
C ARG A 15 -0.72 9.68 5.43
N TYR A 16 -1.18 8.53 5.92
CA TYR A 16 -0.30 7.35 6.06
C TYR A 16 0.12 6.77 4.71
N LEU A 17 -0.73 6.82 3.69
CA LEU A 17 -0.33 6.39 2.34
C LEU A 17 0.76 7.30 1.77
N ILE A 18 0.61 8.62 1.91
CA ILE A 18 1.61 9.59 1.44
C ILE A 18 2.93 9.41 2.18
N ASP A 19 2.90 9.29 3.51
CA ASP A 19 4.11 9.10 4.32
C ASP A 19 4.83 7.79 3.97
N ALA A 20 4.08 6.70 3.78
CA ALA A 20 4.63 5.38 3.43
C ALA A 20 5.24 5.33 2.02
N VAL A 21 4.63 6.00 1.04
CA VAL A 21 5.20 6.08 -0.31
C VAL A 21 6.39 7.03 -0.35
N SER A 22 6.34 8.14 0.41
CA SER A 22 7.44 9.12 0.46
C SER A 22 8.69 8.59 1.15
N SER A 23 8.58 7.56 1.99
CA SER A 23 9.73 6.90 2.62
C SER A 23 10.40 5.85 1.75
N ILE A 24 9.83 5.52 0.58
CA ILE A 24 10.39 4.55 -0.36
C ILE A 24 11.15 5.30 -1.46
N GLU A 25 12.40 4.92 -1.68
CA GLU A 25 13.20 5.43 -2.79
C GLU A 25 12.87 4.67 -4.07
N GLY A 26 12.61 5.40 -5.16
CA GLY A 26 12.39 4.84 -6.49
C GLY A 26 11.07 5.29 -7.15
N ASP A 27 10.90 4.92 -8.42
CA ASP A 27 9.78 5.38 -9.24
C ASP A 27 8.57 4.44 -9.20
N SER A 28 8.67 3.31 -8.49
CA SER A 28 7.64 2.27 -8.48
C SER A 28 7.57 1.54 -7.14
N VAL A 29 6.33 1.31 -6.70
CA VAL A 29 6.02 0.61 -5.46
C VAL A 29 4.99 -0.50 -5.71
N ILE A 30 5.08 -1.56 -4.92
CA ILE A 30 4.11 -2.65 -4.89
C ILE A 30 3.15 -2.39 -3.72
N LEU A 31 1.85 -2.32 -4.02
CA LEU A 31 0.78 -2.25 -3.03
C LEU A 31 0.05 -3.60 -2.98
N GLU A 32 0.19 -4.31 -1.87
CA GLU A 32 -0.51 -5.57 -1.60
C GLU A 32 -1.70 -5.34 -0.66
N LEU A 33 -2.90 -5.72 -1.10
CA LEU A 33 -4.14 -5.58 -0.33
C LEU A 33 -4.78 -6.95 -0.13
N LYS A 34 -4.86 -7.41 1.12
CA LYS A 34 -5.48 -8.70 1.47
C LYS A 34 -6.94 -8.54 1.95
N GLY A 35 -7.77 -7.79 1.22
CA GLY A 35 -9.18 -7.60 1.60
C GLY A 35 -9.41 -6.56 2.70
N LYS A 36 -10.68 -6.31 3.03
CA LYS A 36 -11.12 -5.03 3.66
C LYS A 36 -10.66 -4.78 5.10
N GLN A 37 -10.31 -5.82 5.84
CA GLN A 37 -9.91 -5.71 7.25
C GLN A 37 -8.43 -5.99 7.47
N ASN A 38 -7.73 -6.40 6.42
CA ASN A 38 -6.32 -6.74 6.53
C ASN A 38 -5.45 -5.51 6.25
N PRO A 39 -4.27 -5.43 6.89
CA PRO A 39 -3.31 -4.37 6.60
C PRO A 39 -2.94 -4.34 5.12
N GLY A 40 -2.85 -3.13 4.55
CA GLY A 40 -2.21 -2.90 3.27
C GLY A 40 -0.70 -2.89 3.46
N VAL A 41 0.03 -3.55 2.56
CA VAL A 41 1.49 -3.61 2.60
C VAL A 41 2.03 -2.86 1.39
N ILE A 42 2.96 -1.93 1.62
CA ILE A 42 3.62 -1.13 0.60
C ILE A 42 5.10 -1.49 0.61
N ARG A 43 5.65 -1.83 -0.54
CA ARG A 43 7.07 -2.22 -0.69
C ARG A 43 7.69 -1.55 -1.91
N ALA A 44 9.00 -1.34 -1.89
CA ALA A 44 9.74 -0.90 -3.06
C ALA A 44 9.70 -1.98 -4.16
N CYS A 45 9.51 -1.59 -5.43
CA CYS A 45 9.65 -2.52 -6.56
C CYS A 45 11.11 -2.93 -6.78
N THR A 46 12.03 -2.02 -6.53
CA THR A 46 13.47 -2.15 -6.84
C THR A 46 14.28 -1.43 -5.79
N GLY A 47 15.38 -2.01 -5.31
CA GLY A 47 16.28 -1.37 -4.35
C GLY A 47 16.07 -1.83 -2.91
N ASP A 48 16.28 -0.91 -1.96
CA ASP A 48 16.37 -1.19 -0.53
C ASP A 48 15.09 -1.86 0.00
N ASN A 49 15.22 -2.76 0.97
CA ASN A 49 14.17 -3.68 1.41
C ASN A 49 13.15 -3.00 2.34
N HIS A 50 12.64 -1.83 1.94
CA HIS A 50 11.68 -1.03 2.69
C HIS A 50 10.28 -1.63 2.58
N THR A 51 9.65 -1.90 3.72
CA THR A 51 8.27 -2.38 3.81
C THR A 51 7.50 -1.52 4.80
N SER A 52 6.46 -0.84 4.32
CA SER A 52 5.55 -0.04 5.12
C SER A 52 4.21 -0.76 5.25
N VAL A 53 3.57 -0.66 6.42
CA VAL A 53 2.28 -1.29 6.68
C VAL A 53 1.26 -0.21 7.04
N VAL A 54 0.14 -0.20 6.35
CA VAL A 54 -0.96 0.75 6.58
C VAL A 54 -2.22 -0.01 7.01
N MET A 55 -2.83 0.45 8.10
CA MET A 55 -4.07 -0.15 8.60
C MET A 55 -5.28 0.43 7.85
N PRO A 56 -6.20 -0.41 7.36
CA PRO A 56 -7.44 0.07 6.77
C PRO A 56 -8.30 0.73 7.85
N MET A 57 -9.01 1.77 7.45
CA MET A 57 -10.01 2.43 8.28
C MET A 57 -11.40 1.97 7.85
N ARG A 58 -12.28 1.77 8.84
CA ARG A 58 -13.68 1.47 8.56
C ARG A 58 -14.38 2.75 8.10
N ILE A 59 -14.81 2.76 6.84
CA ILE A 59 -15.65 3.80 6.22
C ILE A 59 -17.05 3.26 5.95
#